data_AF-I4N074-F1
#
_entry.id   AF-I4N074-F1
#
_cell.length_a   1.000
_cell.length_b   1.000
_cell.length_c   1.000
_cell.angle_alpha   90.00
_cell.angle_beta   90.00
_cell.angle_gamma   90.00
#
_symmetry.space_group_name_H-M   'P 1'
#
loop_
_entity.id
_entity.type
_entity.pdbx_description
1 polymer ?
#
loop_
_entity_poly.entity_id
_entity_poly.type
_entity_poly.pdbx_seq_one_letter_code
_entity_poly.pdbx_strand_id
1 'polypeptide(L)'
;MKRHLLPFLLASGITALSSHAMAASGYDLLVGTYTNASSEGIYRYHFDSATGQISAKPLQVTKTENPSWLTISKDQKHLFAVNENGPDSTHDKVGKVSSFKIDAKTHDLTPINQVETKGEDPTFSSLAKGEKHLFVANYSVHPDPNGSLSVFGVGADGTLSPLVQQESHDAASKVVAGRQDSDHVHSVVSSPDGRFVYVQDLGADKVFVYHYDAANKAKPLTAASPASVQLPPGSGPRHLLFSADGKHAYLTTEMSGQVFVFDVKAGNLVQKQAINLAAADADAAHKATAALHFSADGKYFYVTNRGQASEILLFSIDKASGELKEVQRRSVEGVEPREFTIDPSGKFVLIANQKSNQIVVVKRDPATGKLGDTVQKFDIDSPSDVKFLR
;
A
#
# COMPACT_ATOMS: atom_id res chain seq x y z
N MET A 1 -13.18 44.39 -74.15
CA MET A 1 -13.04 44.42 -72.67
C MET A 1 -13.72 43.19 -72.10
N LYS A 2 -12.94 42.18 -71.69
CA LYS A 2 -13.43 40.87 -71.23
C LYS A 2 -13.84 40.97 -69.75
N ARG A 3 -15.09 40.59 -69.43
CA ARG A 3 -15.61 40.45 -68.06
C ARG A 3 -15.25 39.06 -67.53
N HIS A 4 -14.53 39.00 -66.42
CA HIS A 4 -14.27 37.76 -65.68
C HIS A 4 -15.39 37.49 -64.68
N LEU A 5 -16.07 36.36 -64.84
CA LEU A 5 -16.96 35.75 -63.85
C LEU A 5 -16.11 34.91 -62.89
N LEU A 6 -16.22 35.18 -61.59
CA LEU A 6 -15.60 34.39 -60.52
C LEU A 6 -16.63 33.36 -60.02
N PRO A 7 -16.33 32.05 -59.95
CA PRO A 7 -17.24 31.08 -59.35
C PRO A 7 -17.06 31.03 -57.82
N PHE A 8 -18.17 31.08 -57.11
CA PHE A 8 -18.27 30.76 -55.68
C PHE A 8 -18.02 29.27 -55.45
N LEU A 9 -16.96 28.92 -54.74
CA LEU A 9 -16.72 27.57 -54.19
C LEU A 9 -17.38 27.48 -52.81
N LEU A 10 -18.45 26.69 -52.68
CA LEU A 10 -18.97 26.24 -51.39
C LEU A 10 -18.00 25.19 -50.82
N ALA A 11 -17.29 25.53 -49.76
CA ALA A 11 -16.54 24.57 -48.95
C ALA A 11 -17.48 23.92 -47.93
N SER A 12 -17.95 22.71 -48.21
CA SER A 12 -18.63 21.84 -47.25
C SER A 12 -17.62 21.29 -46.25
N GLY A 13 -17.58 21.85 -45.04
CA GLY A 13 -16.78 21.35 -43.93
C GLY A 13 -17.34 20.05 -43.37
N ILE A 14 -16.64 18.94 -43.63
CA ILE A 14 -16.86 17.67 -42.93
C ILE A 14 -16.18 17.81 -41.56
N THR A 15 -16.95 18.03 -40.51
CA THR A 15 -16.48 17.89 -39.13
C THR A 15 -16.27 16.41 -38.85
N ALA A 16 -15.01 15.97 -38.85
CA ALA A 16 -14.64 14.67 -38.32
C ALA A 16 -14.92 14.66 -36.81
N LEU A 17 -15.98 13.96 -36.41
CA LEU A 17 -16.22 13.60 -35.01
C LEU A 17 -15.14 12.59 -34.62
N SER A 18 -14.13 13.05 -33.91
CA SER A 18 -13.16 12.20 -33.24
C SER A 18 -13.90 11.37 -32.19
N SER A 19 -14.20 10.11 -32.53
CA SER A 19 -14.62 9.10 -31.55
C SER A 19 -13.47 8.90 -30.58
N HIS A 20 -13.51 9.61 -29.46
CA HIS A 20 -12.71 9.27 -28.30
C HIS A 20 -13.20 7.89 -27.86
N ALA A 21 -12.39 6.86 -28.09
CA ALA A 21 -12.63 5.57 -27.47
C ALA A 21 -12.72 5.83 -25.95
N MET A 22 -13.92 5.66 -25.38
CA MET A 22 -14.05 5.63 -23.93
C MET A 22 -13.15 4.49 -23.47
N ALA A 23 -12.14 4.81 -22.65
CA ALA A 23 -11.40 3.79 -21.94
C ALA A 23 -12.41 2.85 -21.27
N ALA A 24 -12.15 1.53 -21.33
CA ALA A 24 -13.04 0.53 -20.75
C ALA A 24 -13.47 0.98 -19.34
N SER A 25 -14.78 1.07 -19.13
CA SER A 25 -15.36 1.75 -17.97
C SER A 25 -15.17 1.02 -16.65
N GLY A 26 -14.52 -0.15 -16.64
CA GLY A 26 -14.30 -0.89 -15.42
C GLY A 26 -12.96 -1.60 -15.34
N TYR A 27 -12.53 -1.80 -14.10
CA TYR A 27 -11.27 -2.41 -13.69
C TYR A 27 -11.54 -3.63 -12.83
N ASP A 28 -10.56 -4.51 -12.70
CA ASP A 28 -10.63 -5.58 -11.74
C ASP A 28 -10.04 -5.12 -10.41
N LEU A 29 -10.82 -5.28 -9.35
CA LEU A 29 -10.46 -4.95 -7.98
C LEU A 29 -10.12 -6.24 -7.23
N LEU A 30 -8.88 -6.36 -6.76
CA LEU A 30 -8.46 -7.38 -5.81
C LEU A 30 -8.65 -6.87 -4.38
N VAL A 31 -9.19 -7.73 -3.52
CA VAL A 31 -9.37 -7.47 -2.08
C VAL A 31 -8.67 -8.56 -1.28
N GLY A 32 -7.68 -8.16 -0.48
CA GLY A 32 -7.06 -8.98 0.56
C GLY A 32 -7.88 -8.91 1.85
N THR A 33 -7.89 -9.99 2.64
CA THR A 33 -8.73 -10.09 3.85
C THR A 33 -8.01 -10.85 4.96
N TYR A 34 -8.52 -10.72 6.19
CA TYR A 34 -8.31 -11.74 7.22
C TYR A 34 -9.39 -12.81 7.14
N THR A 35 -9.03 -14.07 7.40
CA THR A 35 -9.89 -15.26 7.24
C THR A 35 -10.26 -15.92 8.56
N ASN A 36 -10.23 -15.18 9.66
CA ASN A 36 -10.60 -15.68 11.00
C ASN A 36 -12.11 -15.90 11.18
N ALA A 37 -12.93 -15.42 10.24
CA ALA A 37 -14.39 -15.53 10.26
C ALA A 37 -14.91 -16.14 8.94
N SER A 38 -15.74 -15.41 8.19
CA SER A 38 -16.41 -15.90 6.98
C SER A 38 -15.60 -15.71 5.69
N SER A 39 -14.59 -14.84 5.70
CA SER A 39 -13.77 -14.63 4.52
C SER A 39 -12.98 -15.88 4.12
N GLU A 40 -12.97 -16.21 2.82
CA GLU A 40 -12.26 -17.36 2.27
C GLU A 40 -10.84 -17.03 1.74
N GLY A 41 -10.47 -15.75 1.60
CA GLY A 41 -9.15 -15.35 1.12
C GLY A 41 -9.15 -14.10 0.25
N ILE A 42 -8.66 -14.23 -0.99
CA ILE A 42 -8.56 -13.11 -1.94
C ILE A 42 -9.80 -13.08 -2.83
N TYR A 43 -10.41 -11.91 -2.99
CA TYR A 43 -11.56 -11.73 -3.86
C TYR A 43 -11.18 -10.85 -5.05
N ARG A 44 -11.66 -11.21 -6.23
CA ARG A 44 -11.60 -10.37 -7.44
C ARG A 44 -13.00 -9.92 -7.80
N TYR A 45 -13.21 -8.62 -7.92
CA TYR A 45 -14.47 -8.00 -8.31
C TYR A 45 -14.30 -7.18 -9.58
N HIS A 46 -15.41 -6.90 -10.25
CA HIS A 46 -15.46 -5.82 -11.23
C HIS A 46 -15.74 -4.50 -10.51
N PHE A 47 -15.03 -3.44 -10.87
CA PHE A 47 -15.27 -2.08 -10.39
C PHE A 47 -15.58 -1.16 -11.57
N ASP A 48 -16.77 -0.57 -11.57
CA ASP A 48 -17.18 0.42 -12.57
C ASP A 48 -16.65 1.81 -12.19
N SER A 49 -15.66 2.29 -12.93
CA SER A 49 -15.00 3.58 -12.75
C SER A 49 -15.81 4.77 -13.30
N ALA A 50 -16.95 4.52 -13.95
CA ALA A 50 -17.91 5.57 -14.27
C ALA A 50 -18.84 5.87 -13.09
N THR A 51 -19.24 4.83 -12.34
CA THR A 51 -20.26 4.94 -11.28
C THR A 51 -19.71 4.80 -9.85
N GLY A 52 -18.51 4.24 -9.71
CA GLY A 52 -17.89 3.92 -8.42
C GLY A 52 -18.47 2.67 -7.75
N GLN A 53 -19.07 1.75 -8.52
CA GLN A 53 -19.72 0.55 -7.98
C GLN A 53 -18.83 -0.69 -8.12
N ILE A 54 -18.67 -1.42 -7.02
CA ILE A 54 -18.14 -2.78 -6.96
C ILE A 54 -19.28 -3.76 -7.28
N SER A 55 -19.02 -4.75 -8.13
CA SER A 55 -19.99 -5.78 -8.50
C SER A 55 -20.46 -6.59 -7.28
N ALA A 56 -21.76 -6.88 -7.20
CA ALA A 56 -22.35 -7.59 -6.06
C ALA A 56 -21.80 -9.02 -5.84
N LYS A 57 -21.28 -9.65 -6.90
CA LYS A 57 -20.64 -10.96 -6.84
C LYS A 57 -19.17 -10.83 -7.25
N PRO A 58 -18.26 -11.59 -6.62
CA PRO A 58 -16.90 -11.69 -7.09
C PRO A 58 -16.85 -12.39 -8.45
N LEU A 59 -15.94 -11.94 -9.30
CA LEU A 59 -15.50 -12.65 -10.51
C LEU A 59 -14.74 -13.93 -10.12
N GLN A 60 -13.98 -13.89 -9.01
CA GLN A 60 -13.25 -15.03 -8.48
C GLN A 60 -13.09 -14.91 -6.95
N VAL A 61 -13.12 -16.06 -6.26
CA VAL A 61 -12.66 -16.22 -4.88
C VAL A 61 -11.48 -17.20 -4.88
N THR A 62 -10.32 -16.74 -4.40
CA THR A 62 -9.10 -17.54 -4.31
C THR A 62 -8.86 -17.89 -2.85
N LYS A 63 -9.07 -19.17 -2.51
CA LYS A 63 -8.94 -19.65 -1.13
C LYS A 63 -7.49 -19.62 -0.68
N THR A 64 -7.22 -18.86 0.37
CA THR A 64 -5.90 -18.75 1.02
C THR A 64 -6.08 -18.06 2.37
N GLU A 65 -5.26 -18.40 3.36
CA GLU A 65 -5.46 -17.93 4.73
C GLU A 65 -4.80 -16.57 4.97
N ASN A 66 -5.54 -15.65 5.61
CA ASN A 66 -5.11 -14.30 5.97
C ASN A 66 -4.27 -13.56 4.90
N PRO A 67 -4.71 -13.46 3.62
CA PRO A 67 -4.01 -12.73 2.57
C PRO A 67 -4.11 -11.21 2.77
N SER A 68 -3.45 -10.69 3.79
CA SER A 68 -3.71 -9.34 4.29
C SER A 68 -3.02 -8.21 3.50
N TRP A 69 -2.02 -8.55 2.69
CA TRP A 69 -1.30 -7.64 1.81
C TRP A 69 -1.01 -8.26 0.45
N LEU A 70 -1.27 -7.51 -0.61
CA LEU A 70 -1.15 -7.94 -1.99
C LEU A 70 -0.08 -7.13 -2.74
N THR A 71 0.90 -7.83 -3.31
CA THR A 71 1.97 -7.25 -4.14
C THR A 71 1.86 -7.78 -5.56
N ILE A 72 1.56 -6.90 -6.52
CA ILE A 72 1.40 -7.25 -7.93
C ILE A 72 2.69 -6.93 -8.68
N SER A 73 3.16 -7.85 -9.54
CA SER A 73 4.30 -7.59 -10.42
C SER A 73 3.99 -6.46 -11.40
N LYS A 74 5.01 -5.73 -11.83
CA LYS A 74 4.87 -4.58 -12.73
C LYS A 74 4.21 -4.95 -14.05
N ASP A 75 4.46 -6.16 -14.53
CA ASP A 75 3.85 -6.70 -15.76
C ASP A 75 2.47 -7.32 -15.53
N GLN A 76 1.96 -7.28 -14.29
CA GLN A 76 0.68 -7.81 -13.84
C GLN A 76 0.46 -9.28 -14.20
N LYS A 77 1.54 -10.07 -14.26
CA LYS A 77 1.46 -11.53 -14.46
C LYS A 77 1.52 -12.33 -13.18
N HIS A 78 1.97 -11.72 -12.09
CA HIS A 78 2.12 -12.40 -10.81
C HIS A 78 1.56 -11.56 -9.67
N LEU A 79 0.96 -12.25 -8.71
CA LEU A 79 0.50 -11.71 -7.44
C LEU A 79 1.21 -12.46 -6.32
N PHE A 80 1.75 -11.71 -5.36
CA PHE A 80 2.29 -12.23 -4.12
C PHE A 80 1.40 -11.77 -2.98
N ALA A 81 0.89 -12.71 -2.17
CA ALA A 81 0.08 -12.42 -1.00
C ALA A 81 0.81 -12.89 0.25
N VAL A 82 1.01 -11.99 1.22
CA VAL A 82 1.44 -12.42 2.55
C VAL A 82 0.28 -13.14 3.23
N ASN A 83 0.56 -14.24 3.90
CA ASN A 83 -0.39 -14.96 4.74
C ASN A 83 -0.06 -14.62 6.19
N GLU A 84 -0.73 -13.61 6.73
CA GLU A 84 -0.46 -12.99 8.04
C GLU A 84 -0.94 -13.91 9.18
N ASN A 85 -0.24 -15.03 9.29
CA ASN A 85 -0.49 -16.09 10.24
C ASN A 85 0.58 -16.10 11.32
N GLY A 86 0.18 -16.54 12.51
CA GLY A 86 1.03 -16.69 13.69
C GLY A 86 0.40 -17.65 14.71
N PRO A 87 0.99 -17.81 15.90
CA PRO A 87 0.54 -18.76 16.93
C PRO A 87 -0.93 -18.60 17.33
N ASP A 88 -1.44 -17.36 17.24
CA ASP A 88 -2.81 -16.98 17.59
C ASP A 88 -3.82 -17.16 16.44
N SER A 89 -3.34 -17.52 15.24
CA SER A 89 -4.22 -17.80 14.10
C SER A 89 -5.07 -19.05 14.33
N THR A 90 -6.30 -19.03 13.81
CA THR A 90 -7.31 -20.07 14.05
C THR A 90 -7.04 -21.37 13.30
N HIS A 91 -6.36 -21.30 12.16
CA HIS A 91 -6.15 -22.42 11.24
C HIS A 91 -4.66 -22.70 11.02
N ASP A 92 -4.04 -22.09 10.02
CA ASP A 92 -2.60 -22.11 9.79
C ASP A 92 -1.90 -21.14 10.75
N LYS A 93 -0.91 -21.64 11.46
CA LYS A 93 -0.18 -20.89 12.50
C LYS A 93 1.19 -20.41 12.05
N VAL A 94 1.50 -20.60 10.76
CA VAL A 94 2.82 -20.31 10.21
C VAL A 94 2.73 -19.16 9.22
N GLY A 95 3.52 -18.12 9.45
CA GLY A 95 3.68 -16.99 8.53
C GLY A 95 4.23 -17.45 7.17
N LYS A 96 3.52 -17.12 6.09
CA LYS A 96 3.85 -17.55 4.73
C LYS A 96 3.71 -16.41 3.71
N VAL A 97 4.22 -16.66 2.51
CA VAL A 97 3.85 -15.90 1.31
C VAL A 97 3.43 -16.87 0.21
N SER A 98 2.30 -16.57 -0.40
CA SER A 98 1.75 -17.28 -1.55
C SER A 98 2.03 -16.52 -2.84
N SER A 99 2.44 -17.22 -3.89
CA SER A 99 2.58 -16.69 -5.24
C SER A 99 1.49 -17.24 -6.16
N PHE A 100 0.93 -16.38 -6.99
CA PHE A 100 -0.11 -16.70 -7.95
C PHE A 100 0.25 -16.13 -9.32
N LYS A 101 -0.10 -16.88 -10.36
CA LYS A 101 -0.16 -16.38 -11.73
C LYS A 101 -1.46 -15.62 -11.93
N ILE A 102 -1.39 -14.50 -12.64
CA ILE A 102 -2.54 -13.73 -13.12
C ILE A 102 -2.71 -14.05 -14.61
N ASP A 103 -3.88 -14.56 -15.01
CA ASP A 103 -4.16 -14.76 -16.43
C ASP A 103 -4.29 -13.41 -17.16
N ALA A 104 -3.59 -13.26 -18.29
CA ALA A 104 -3.51 -11.98 -19.01
C ALA A 104 -4.82 -11.57 -19.70
N LYS A 105 -5.81 -12.46 -19.81
CA LYS A 105 -7.11 -12.17 -20.43
C LYS A 105 -8.24 -12.13 -19.42
N THR A 106 -8.26 -13.09 -18.49
CA THR A 106 -9.36 -13.21 -17.54
C THR A 106 -9.03 -12.61 -16.19
N HIS A 107 -7.76 -12.32 -15.89
CA HIS A 107 -7.22 -11.98 -14.56
C HIS A 107 -7.49 -13.04 -13.49
N ASP A 108 -7.78 -14.28 -13.87
CA ASP A 108 -7.91 -15.37 -12.91
C ASP A 108 -6.57 -15.63 -12.23
N LEU A 109 -6.62 -15.77 -10.91
CA LEU A 109 -5.50 -16.14 -10.06
C LEU A 109 -5.37 -17.66 -10.02
N THR A 110 -4.19 -18.16 -10.36
CA THR A 110 -3.84 -19.59 -10.21
C THR A 110 -2.62 -19.72 -9.29
N PRO A 111 -2.66 -20.56 -8.23
CA PRO A 111 -1.51 -20.70 -7.34
C PRO A 111 -0.28 -21.26 -8.08
N ILE A 112 0.89 -20.71 -7.76
CA ILE A 112 2.20 -21.16 -8.24
C ILE A 112 2.88 -21.97 -7.12
N ASN A 113 3.23 -21.30 -6.02
CA ASN A 113 3.81 -21.94 -4.84
C ASN A 113 3.57 -21.09 -3.58
N GLN A 114 3.91 -21.66 -2.43
CA GLN A 114 3.84 -21.00 -1.13
C GLN A 114 5.10 -21.34 -0.33
N VAL A 115 5.64 -20.37 0.40
CA VAL A 115 6.87 -20.52 1.19
C VAL A 115 6.68 -19.91 2.58
N GLU A 116 7.34 -20.48 3.59
CA GLU A 116 7.36 -19.93 4.94
C GLU A 116 8.27 -18.71 5.04
N THR A 117 7.85 -17.69 5.76
CA THR A 117 8.65 -16.48 6.02
C THR A 117 9.71 -16.66 7.09
N LYS A 118 9.58 -17.72 7.89
CA LYS A 118 10.40 -17.95 9.10
C LYS A 118 10.26 -16.82 10.13
N GLY A 119 9.21 -16.02 10.03
CA GLY A 119 8.71 -15.13 11.07
C GLY A 119 7.21 -15.32 11.24
N GLU A 120 6.62 -14.56 12.16
CA GLU A 120 5.18 -14.59 12.43
C GLU A 120 4.50 -13.33 11.86
N ASP A 121 3.21 -13.45 11.55
CA ASP A 121 2.36 -12.34 11.11
C ASP A 121 3.01 -11.48 9.98
N PRO A 122 3.40 -12.06 8.82
CA PRO A 122 3.89 -11.26 7.71
C PRO A 122 2.79 -10.33 7.22
N THR A 123 3.00 -9.02 7.36
CA THR A 123 1.94 -8.00 7.22
C THR A 123 2.12 -7.12 5.98
N PHE A 124 3.28 -7.21 5.32
CA PHE A 124 3.60 -6.40 4.14
C PHE A 124 4.63 -7.09 3.26
N SER A 125 4.55 -6.87 1.95
CA SER A 125 5.63 -7.22 1.02
C SER A 125 5.86 -6.16 -0.05
N SER A 126 7.06 -6.14 -0.62
CA SER A 126 7.36 -5.35 -1.82
C SER A 126 8.39 -6.04 -2.70
N LEU A 127 8.29 -5.80 -4.01
CA LEU A 127 9.27 -6.27 -4.99
C LEU A 127 10.44 -5.30 -5.07
N ALA A 128 11.65 -5.86 -5.12
CA ALA A 128 12.84 -5.10 -5.43
C ALA A 128 12.77 -4.52 -6.86
N LYS A 129 13.55 -3.47 -7.15
CA LYS A 129 13.69 -2.97 -8.53
C LYS A 129 14.23 -4.09 -9.44
N GLY A 130 13.51 -4.34 -10.54
CA GLY A 130 13.81 -5.46 -11.44
C GLY A 130 13.21 -6.81 -11.02
N GLU A 131 12.45 -6.83 -9.91
CA GLU A 131 11.59 -7.92 -9.46
C GLU A 131 12.31 -9.28 -9.33
N LYS A 132 13.58 -9.24 -8.94
CA LYS A 132 14.39 -10.44 -8.68
C LYS A 132 14.27 -10.95 -7.25
N HIS A 133 13.82 -10.10 -6.34
CA HIS A 133 13.59 -10.45 -4.95
C HIS A 133 12.26 -9.87 -4.48
N LEU A 134 11.60 -10.61 -3.58
CA LEU A 134 10.47 -10.16 -2.78
C LEU A 134 10.95 -9.96 -1.35
N PHE A 135 10.69 -8.78 -0.80
CA PHE A 135 10.92 -8.43 0.59
C PHE A 135 9.63 -8.59 1.38
N VAL A 136 9.71 -9.17 2.58
CA VAL A 136 8.55 -9.46 3.42
C VAL A 136 8.81 -8.98 4.84
N ALA A 137 7.90 -8.18 5.36
CA ALA A 137 7.90 -7.68 6.72
C ALA A 137 7.12 -8.64 7.63
N ASN A 138 7.81 -9.33 8.53
CA ASN A 138 7.20 -10.11 9.60
C ASN A 138 6.98 -9.21 10.82
N TYR A 139 5.73 -8.97 11.16
CA TYR A 139 5.38 -8.13 12.30
C TYR A 139 5.65 -8.84 13.62
N SER A 140 5.34 -10.15 13.71
CA SER A 140 5.43 -11.00 14.91
C SER A 140 4.83 -10.35 16.14
N VAL A 141 3.53 -10.57 16.41
CA VAL A 141 2.87 -9.99 17.60
C VAL A 141 3.57 -10.42 18.90
N HIS A 142 4.11 -11.65 18.93
CA HIS A 142 4.83 -12.18 20.07
C HIS A 142 6.32 -11.78 20.08
N PRO A 143 6.93 -11.59 21.26
CA PRO A 143 8.35 -11.23 21.37
C PRO A 143 9.36 -12.24 20.81
N ASP A 144 8.97 -13.50 20.66
CA ASP A 144 9.77 -14.61 20.13
C ASP A 144 8.91 -15.27 19.05
N PRO A 145 9.32 -15.29 17.76
CA PRO A 145 10.69 -15.16 17.23
C PRO A 145 11.19 -13.73 16.93
N ASN A 146 10.53 -12.69 17.44
CA ASN A 146 10.79 -11.28 17.13
C ASN A 146 10.33 -10.87 15.71
N GLY A 147 10.08 -9.58 15.48
CA GLY A 147 9.81 -9.02 14.16
C GLY A 147 11.04 -9.09 13.26
N SER A 148 10.86 -9.33 11.96
CA SER A 148 11.99 -9.51 11.04
C SER A 148 11.67 -9.14 9.59
N LEU A 149 12.72 -8.92 8.80
CA LEU A 149 12.66 -8.82 7.34
C LEU A 149 13.10 -10.14 6.72
N SER A 150 12.26 -10.74 5.88
CA SER A 150 12.60 -11.92 5.06
C SER A 150 12.76 -11.57 3.58
N VAL A 151 13.73 -12.21 2.92
CA VAL A 151 14.03 -12.01 1.50
C VAL A 151 13.92 -13.33 0.74
N PHE A 152 13.21 -13.28 -0.39
CA PHE A 152 13.02 -14.41 -1.30
C PHE A 152 13.47 -14.06 -2.71
N GLY A 153 14.04 -15.01 -3.44
CA GLY A 153 14.22 -14.89 -4.87
C GLY A 153 12.90 -15.08 -5.61
N VAL A 154 12.73 -14.34 -6.71
CA VAL A 154 11.56 -14.43 -7.59
C VAL A 154 11.97 -14.96 -8.96
N GLY A 155 11.45 -16.13 -9.32
CA GLY A 155 11.61 -16.76 -10.62
C GLY A 155 10.90 -15.98 -11.74
N ALA A 156 11.32 -16.20 -12.99
CA ALA A 156 10.69 -15.56 -14.15
C ALA A 156 9.22 -16.01 -14.36
N ASP A 157 8.87 -17.17 -13.82
CA ASP A 157 7.54 -17.76 -13.76
C ASP A 157 6.74 -17.37 -12.50
N GLY A 158 7.29 -16.49 -11.66
CA GLY A 158 6.70 -16.08 -10.39
C GLY A 158 6.97 -17.02 -9.22
N THR A 159 7.70 -18.11 -9.41
CA THR A 159 8.04 -19.04 -8.32
C THR A 159 8.91 -18.37 -7.27
N LEU A 160 8.52 -18.44 -6.00
CA LEU A 160 9.33 -17.98 -4.87
C LEU A 160 10.38 -19.05 -4.49
N SER A 161 11.63 -18.65 -4.28
CA SER A 161 12.65 -19.56 -3.73
C SER A 161 12.39 -19.85 -2.24
N PRO A 162 13.09 -20.83 -1.64
CA PRO A 162 13.29 -20.83 -0.19
C PRO A 162 13.89 -19.50 0.30
N LEU A 163 13.77 -19.24 1.61
CA LEU A 163 14.32 -18.06 2.27
C LEU A 163 15.81 -17.86 1.90
N VAL A 164 16.14 -16.67 1.40
CA VAL A 164 17.51 -16.29 1.00
C VAL A 164 18.24 -15.63 2.17
N GLN A 165 17.57 -14.68 2.81
CA GLN A 165 18.14 -13.86 3.87
C GLN A 165 17.03 -13.46 4.84
N GLN A 166 17.35 -13.39 6.12
CA GLN A 166 16.48 -12.84 7.16
C GLN A 166 17.29 -11.90 8.04
N GLU A 167 16.70 -10.78 8.41
CA GLU A 167 17.28 -9.78 9.31
C GLU A 167 16.30 -9.55 10.47
N SER A 168 16.77 -9.83 11.69
CA SER A 168 16.18 -9.34 12.94
C SER A 168 17.01 -8.13 13.40
N HIS A 169 16.39 -7.17 14.08
CA HIS A 169 17.09 -5.95 14.48
C HIS A 169 17.59 -5.98 15.93
N ASP A 170 16.97 -6.80 16.79
CA ASP A 170 17.15 -6.87 18.23
C ASP A 170 17.23 -5.48 18.88
N ALA A 171 16.31 -4.60 18.48
CA ALA A 171 16.41 -3.15 18.65
C ALA A 171 15.20 -2.50 19.34
N ALA A 172 14.30 -3.31 19.90
CA ALA A 172 13.08 -2.92 20.57
C ALA A 172 13.29 -1.72 21.53
N SER A 173 12.45 -0.70 21.39
CA SER A 173 12.61 0.54 22.16
C SER A 173 12.15 0.40 23.61
N LYS A 174 11.20 -0.52 23.87
CA LYS A 174 10.57 -0.76 25.18
C LYS A 174 9.88 0.47 25.77
N VAL A 175 9.53 1.45 24.92
CA VAL A 175 8.93 2.72 25.35
C VAL A 175 7.44 2.54 25.65
N VAL A 176 6.73 1.79 24.80
CA VAL A 176 5.30 1.48 24.99
C VAL A 176 5.11 0.00 25.24
N ALA A 177 4.86 -0.34 26.51
CA ALA A 177 4.69 -1.71 26.98
C ALA A 177 3.61 -2.47 26.19
N GLY A 178 3.88 -3.74 25.86
CA GLY A 178 2.99 -4.61 25.08
C GLY A 178 2.96 -4.32 23.57
N ARG A 179 3.60 -3.25 23.11
CA ARG A 179 3.65 -2.85 21.69
C ARG A 179 5.06 -2.67 21.14
N GLN A 180 6.04 -2.51 22.02
CA GLN A 180 7.45 -2.30 21.69
C GLN A 180 8.36 -3.13 22.61
N ASP A 181 7.83 -4.24 23.14
CA ASP A 181 8.58 -5.19 23.98
C ASP A 181 9.61 -5.98 23.14
N SER A 182 9.35 -6.08 21.84
CA SER A 182 10.20 -6.65 20.78
C SER A 182 10.18 -5.78 19.53
N ASP A 183 10.93 -6.14 18.51
CA ASP A 183 10.86 -5.55 17.18
C ASP A 183 9.57 -5.97 16.46
N HIS A 184 9.07 -5.11 15.59
CA HIS A 184 7.87 -5.35 14.79
C HIS A 184 8.01 -4.71 13.41
N VAL A 185 8.60 -5.43 12.46
CA VAL A 185 8.78 -4.93 11.10
C VAL A 185 7.42 -4.84 10.42
N HIS A 186 6.96 -3.62 10.13
CA HIS A 186 5.61 -3.38 9.61
C HIS A 186 5.59 -3.13 8.09
N SER A 187 6.65 -2.54 7.52
CA SER A 187 6.79 -2.48 6.06
C SER A 187 8.23 -2.44 5.60
N VAL A 188 8.42 -2.78 4.33
CA VAL A 188 9.71 -2.77 3.66
C VAL A 188 9.54 -2.20 2.25
N VAL A 189 10.29 -1.15 1.92
CA VAL A 189 10.17 -0.44 0.64
C VAL A 189 11.53 -0.12 0.02
N SER A 190 11.62 -0.26 -1.29
CA SER A 190 12.81 0.15 -2.03
C SER A 190 12.79 1.66 -2.31
N SER A 191 13.96 2.30 -2.26
CA SER A 191 14.17 3.60 -2.89
C SER A 191 13.81 3.56 -4.39
N PRO A 192 13.36 4.67 -4.99
CA PRO A 192 13.03 4.71 -6.43
C PRO A 192 14.21 4.38 -7.36
N ASP A 193 15.44 4.69 -6.94
CA ASP A 193 16.64 4.32 -7.69
C ASP A 193 16.98 2.82 -7.56
N GLY A 194 16.42 2.13 -6.57
CA GLY A 194 16.56 0.71 -6.28
C GLY A 194 17.86 0.35 -5.56
N ARG A 195 18.63 1.33 -5.04
CA ARG A 195 19.91 1.07 -4.38
C ARG A 195 19.79 0.79 -2.89
N PHE A 196 18.73 1.27 -2.27
CA PHE A 196 18.46 1.15 -0.85
C PHE A 196 17.09 0.51 -0.58
N VAL A 197 17.01 -0.23 0.52
CA VAL A 197 15.79 -0.80 1.09
C VAL A 197 15.61 -0.23 2.49
N TYR A 198 14.41 0.27 2.78
CA TYR A 198 14.03 0.89 4.04
C TYR A 198 13.01 0.03 4.75
N VAL A 199 13.26 -0.25 6.02
CA VAL A 199 12.51 -1.21 6.83
C VAL A 199 11.97 -0.48 8.04
N GLN A 200 10.65 -0.33 8.10
CA GLN A 200 9.95 0.37 9.17
C GLN A 200 9.70 -0.61 10.30
N ASP A 201 10.34 -0.37 11.45
CA ASP A 201 10.21 -1.21 12.63
C ASP A 201 9.46 -0.47 13.73
N LEU A 202 8.19 -0.85 13.90
CA LEU A 202 7.28 -0.25 14.87
C LEU A 202 7.82 -0.45 16.30
N GLY A 203 8.36 -1.64 16.59
CA GLY A 203 8.90 -2.00 17.90
C GLY A 203 10.16 -1.23 18.27
N ALA A 204 11.00 -0.90 17.28
CA ALA A 204 12.30 -0.29 17.50
C ALA A 204 12.32 1.25 17.47
N ASP A 205 11.22 1.91 17.09
CA ASP A 205 11.20 3.34 16.75
C ASP A 205 12.25 3.74 15.71
N LYS A 206 12.50 2.85 14.73
CA LYS A 206 13.55 3.03 13.73
C LYS A 206 13.06 2.72 12.32
N VAL A 207 13.68 3.40 11.36
CA VAL A 207 13.72 2.95 9.97
C VAL A 207 15.10 2.41 9.69
N PHE A 208 15.26 1.10 9.54
CA PHE A 208 16.52 0.48 9.14
C PHE A 208 16.75 0.66 7.64
N VAL A 209 18.02 0.77 7.24
CA VAL A 209 18.42 1.07 5.87
C VAL A 209 19.47 0.08 5.42
N TYR A 210 19.22 -0.56 4.29
CA TYR A 210 20.10 -1.55 3.67
C TYR A 210 20.49 -1.11 2.26
N HIS A 211 21.73 -1.33 1.87
CA HIS A 211 22.09 -1.42 0.45
C HIS A 211 21.51 -2.70 -0.14
N TYR A 212 21.00 -2.59 -1.37
CA TYR A 212 20.51 -3.73 -2.14
C TYR A 212 21.43 -4.03 -3.32
N ASP A 213 21.89 -5.28 -3.39
CA ASP A 213 22.66 -5.81 -4.51
C ASP A 213 21.99 -7.09 -5.05
N ALA A 214 21.33 -6.96 -6.20
CA ALA A 214 20.69 -8.08 -6.87
C ALA A 214 21.68 -9.13 -7.39
N ALA A 215 22.97 -8.80 -7.54
CA ALA A 215 23.99 -9.76 -7.97
C ALA A 215 24.40 -10.71 -6.84
N ASN A 216 24.32 -10.27 -5.58
CA ASN A 216 24.60 -11.10 -4.42
C ASN A 216 23.39 -11.98 -4.05
N LYS A 217 23.27 -13.12 -4.74
CA LYS A 217 22.15 -14.06 -4.55
C LYS A 217 22.03 -14.67 -3.16
N ALA A 218 23.11 -14.70 -2.37
CA ALA A 218 23.11 -15.31 -1.04
C ALA A 218 22.81 -14.29 0.06
N LYS A 219 23.19 -13.02 -0.14
CA LYS A 219 22.97 -11.94 0.82
C LYS A 219 22.71 -10.62 0.07
N PRO A 220 21.52 -10.45 -0.53
CA PRO A 220 21.20 -9.28 -1.34
C PRO A 220 21.11 -7.97 -0.53
N LEU A 221 20.98 -8.04 0.79
CA LEU A 221 20.92 -6.88 1.67
C LEU A 221 22.15 -6.77 2.57
N THR A 222 22.73 -5.58 2.65
CA THR A 222 23.80 -5.25 3.60
C THR A 222 23.47 -3.94 4.29
N ALA A 223 23.72 -3.82 5.59
CA ALA A 223 23.40 -2.61 6.33
C ALA A 223 24.08 -1.38 5.70
N ALA A 224 23.33 -0.30 5.53
CA ALA A 224 23.87 0.97 5.04
C ALA A 224 24.66 1.70 6.15
N SER A 225 25.26 2.84 5.80
CA SER A 225 25.91 3.74 6.76
C SER A 225 25.35 5.16 6.59
N PRO A 226 24.55 5.67 7.55
CA PRO A 226 24.08 5.00 8.77
C PRO A 226 23.12 3.82 8.48
N ALA A 227 23.09 2.85 9.39
CA ALA A 227 22.28 1.64 9.24
C ALA A 227 20.79 1.83 9.60
N SER A 228 20.45 2.96 10.24
CA SER A 228 19.08 3.30 10.58
C SER A 228 18.89 4.80 10.81
N VAL A 229 17.63 5.22 10.77
CA VAL A 229 17.14 6.53 11.16
C VAL A 229 16.31 6.36 12.43
N GLN A 230 16.70 7.04 13.51
CA GLN A 230 15.99 7.02 14.78
C GLN A 230 14.82 8.00 14.78
N LEU A 231 13.65 7.53 15.23
CA LEU A 231 12.44 8.36 15.40
C LEU A 231 12.28 8.72 16.88
N PRO A 232 11.42 9.71 17.22
CA PRO A 232 11.08 9.98 18.61
C PRO A 232 10.59 8.71 19.35
N PRO A 233 10.98 8.50 20.62
CA PRO A 233 10.53 7.34 21.41
C PRO A 233 9.00 7.20 21.44
N GLY A 234 8.48 5.99 21.19
CA GLY A 234 7.05 5.69 21.17
C GLY A 234 6.33 6.12 19.90
N SER A 235 7.05 6.36 18.80
CA SER A 235 6.47 6.72 17.50
C SER A 235 5.79 5.53 16.83
N GLY A 236 6.47 4.39 16.77
CA GLY A 236 6.01 3.21 16.05
C GLY A 236 5.90 3.41 14.54
N PRO A 237 7.02 3.56 13.80
CA PRO A 237 7.00 3.73 12.35
C PRO A 237 6.32 2.55 11.65
N ARG A 238 5.39 2.85 10.74
CA ARG A 238 4.48 1.86 10.14
C ARG A 238 4.71 1.68 8.65
N HIS A 239 4.13 2.54 7.81
CA HIS A 239 4.28 2.50 6.35
C HIS A 239 5.06 3.74 5.84
N LEU A 240 5.91 3.55 4.82
CA LEU A 240 6.70 4.60 4.17
C LEU A 240 6.46 4.64 2.66
N LEU A 241 6.39 5.85 2.08
CA LEU A 241 6.36 6.09 0.64
C LEU A 241 7.40 7.11 0.20
N PHE A 242 7.90 6.96 -1.03
CA PHE A 242 8.75 7.95 -1.69
C PHE A 242 7.95 8.79 -2.68
N SER A 243 8.32 10.07 -2.82
CA SER A 243 7.89 10.87 -3.98
C SER A 243 8.41 10.23 -5.27
N ALA A 244 7.71 10.47 -6.39
CA ALA A 244 8.06 9.88 -7.68
C ALA A 244 9.49 10.25 -8.15
N ASP A 245 9.98 11.43 -7.77
CA ASP A 245 11.35 11.87 -8.06
C ASP A 245 12.39 11.39 -7.05
N GLY A 246 11.95 10.68 -6.00
CA GLY A 246 12.78 10.10 -4.95
C GLY A 246 13.44 11.10 -4.00
N LYS A 247 13.07 12.39 -4.06
CA LYS A 247 13.66 13.42 -3.20
C LYS A 247 13.05 13.48 -1.80
N HIS A 248 11.82 13.00 -1.66
CA HIS A 248 11.10 13.04 -0.39
C HIS A 248 10.60 11.66 0.01
N ALA A 249 10.53 11.42 1.32
CA ALA A 249 9.88 10.25 1.90
C ALA A 249 8.85 10.68 2.93
N TYR A 250 7.79 9.89 3.07
CA TYR A 250 6.64 10.17 3.93
C TYR A 250 6.39 8.91 4.76
N LEU A 251 6.36 9.05 6.08
CA LEU A 251 6.29 7.94 7.01
C LEU A 251 5.12 8.14 7.96
N THR A 252 4.28 7.14 8.07
CA THR A 252 3.27 7.06 9.14
C THR A 252 3.91 6.49 10.40
N THR A 253 3.53 7.03 11.56
CA THR A 253 3.92 6.52 12.86
C THR A 253 2.65 6.17 13.64
N GLU A 254 2.38 4.87 13.74
CA GLU A 254 1.12 4.31 14.21
C GLU A 254 0.77 4.84 15.60
N MET A 255 1.73 4.78 16.51
CA MET A 255 1.49 4.93 17.94
C MET A 255 1.45 6.40 18.35
N SER A 256 2.29 7.24 17.74
CA SER A 256 2.24 8.67 17.97
C SER A 256 1.14 9.37 17.19
N GLY A 257 0.55 8.73 16.18
CA GLY A 257 -0.54 9.32 15.40
C GLY A 257 -0.04 10.42 14.45
N GLN A 258 1.13 10.24 13.81
CA GLN A 258 1.77 11.30 13.02
C GLN A 258 2.16 10.87 11.59
N VAL A 259 2.41 11.88 10.76
CA VAL A 259 3.12 11.74 9.49
C VAL A 259 4.41 12.55 9.56
N PHE A 260 5.53 11.89 9.26
CA PHE A 260 6.83 12.52 9.11
C PHE A 260 7.17 12.68 7.62
N VAL A 261 7.69 13.85 7.26
CA VAL A 261 8.21 14.14 5.91
C VAL A 261 9.72 14.30 5.99
N PHE A 262 10.44 13.67 5.06
CA PHE A 262 11.89 13.66 5.00
C PHE A 262 12.40 14.18 3.66
N ASP A 263 13.55 14.86 3.67
CA ASP A 263 14.44 14.91 2.50
C ASP A 263 15.23 13.61 2.42
N VAL A 264 15.40 13.09 1.20
CA VAL A 264 16.24 11.92 0.92
C VAL A 264 17.60 12.39 0.43
N LYS A 265 18.66 12.15 1.22
CA LYS A 265 20.03 12.59 0.91
C LYS A 265 20.97 11.39 0.93
N ALA A 266 21.38 10.95 -0.27
CA ALA A 266 22.30 9.82 -0.45
C ALA A 266 21.89 8.54 0.31
N GLY A 267 20.59 8.23 0.35
CA GLY A 267 20.06 7.07 1.08
C GLY A 267 19.69 7.35 2.54
N ASN A 268 20.03 8.52 3.09
CA ASN A 268 19.63 8.92 4.43
C ASN A 268 18.31 9.72 4.40
N LEU A 269 17.47 9.54 5.43
CA LEU A 269 16.24 10.32 5.61
C LEU A 269 16.50 11.45 6.61
N VAL A 270 16.33 12.70 6.18
CA VAL A 270 16.49 13.88 7.03
C VAL A 270 15.12 14.50 7.28
N GLN A 271 14.64 14.42 8.51
CA GLN A 271 13.31 14.90 8.88
C GLN A 271 13.17 16.41 8.60
N LYS A 272 12.06 16.79 7.98
CA LYS A 272 11.69 18.18 7.69
C LYS A 272 10.42 18.60 8.43
N GLN A 273 9.46 17.71 8.49
CA GLN A 273 8.12 17.99 9.00
C GLN A 273 7.64 16.81 9.84
N ALA A 274 6.89 17.10 10.90
CA ALA A 274 6.10 16.13 11.65
C ALA A 274 4.69 16.71 11.83
N ILE A 275 3.67 15.93 11.51
CA ILE A 275 2.27 16.37 11.48
C ILE A 275 1.46 15.47 12.39
N ASN A 276 0.80 16.05 13.38
CA ASN A 276 -0.13 15.31 14.24
C ASN A 276 -1.45 15.10 13.50
N LEU A 277 -1.88 13.84 13.39
CA LEU A 277 -3.19 13.52 12.82
C LEU A 277 -4.29 13.60 13.88
N ALA A 278 -3.97 13.43 15.16
CA ALA A 278 -4.93 13.63 16.25
C ALA A 278 -4.80 15.05 16.85
N ALA A 279 -5.84 15.49 17.57
CA ALA A 279 -5.77 16.70 18.38
C ALA A 279 -4.67 16.58 19.44
N ALA A 280 -4.13 17.72 19.90
CA ALA A 280 -2.98 17.73 20.82
C ALA A 280 -3.27 17.02 22.16
N ASP A 281 -4.51 17.08 22.62
CA ASP A 281 -5.03 16.47 23.85
C ASP A 281 -5.65 15.07 23.63
N ALA A 282 -5.62 14.56 22.40
CA ALA A 282 -6.18 13.25 22.09
C ALA A 282 -5.39 12.12 22.79
N ASP A 283 -6.13 11.17 23.35
CA ASP A 283 -5.55 9.98 23.98
C ASP A 283 -4.98 8.99 22.94
N ALA A 284 -4.40 7.90 23.42
CA ALA A 284 -3.84 6.85 22.56
C ALA A 284 -4.91 6.13 21.71
N ALA A 285 -6.17 6.10 22.15
CA ALA A 285 -7.24 5.44 21.40
C ALA A 285 -7.59 6.19 20.10
N HIS A 286 -7.22 7.46 19.98
CA HIS A 286 -7.38 8.29 18.78
C HIS A 286 -6.14 8.32 17.87
N LYS A 287 -5.09 7.57 18.22
CA LYS A 287 -3.80 7.56 17.52
C LYS A 287 -3.49 6.14 17.03
N ALA A 288 -3.74 5.89 15.76
CA ALA A 288 -3.44 4.62 15.12
C ALA A 288 -3.33 4.79 13.60
N THR A 289 -2.35 5.57 13.12
CA THR A 289 -2.19 5.77 11.67
C THR A 289 -1.99 4.44 10.96
N ALA A 290 -2.54 4.28 9.76
CA ALA A 290 -2.39 3.08 8.96
C ALA A 290 -1.80 3.35 7.58
N ALA A 291 -2.64 3.40 6.55
CA ALA A 291 -2.21 3.50 5.17
C ALA A 291 -1.93 4.93 4.79
N LEU A 292 -1.04 5.11 3.82
CA LEU A 292 -0.75 6.37 3.16
C LEU A 292 -0.63 6.13 1.66
N HIS A 293 -1.18 7.03 0.84
CA HIS A 293 -1.07 6.95 -0.63
C HIS A 293 -1.05 8.35 -1.26
N PHE A 294 -0.38 8.45 -2.40
CA PHE A 294 -0.44 9.63 -3.27
C PHE A 294 -1.59 9.51 -4.27
N SER A 295 -2.14 10.66 -4.68
CA SER A 295 -2.80 10.73 -5.98
C SER A 295 -1.80 10.46 -7.12
N ALA A 296 -2.27 9.90 -8.23
CA ALA A 296 -1.42 9.55 -9.36
C ALA A 296 -0.63 10.74 -9.95
N ASP A 297 -1.13 11.97 -9.79
CA ASP A 297 -0.46 13.19 -10.21
C ASP A 297 0.53 13.76 -9.19
N GLY A 298 0.67 13.11 -8.02
CA GLY A 298 1.59 13.48 -6.95
C GLY A 298 1.26 14.80 -6.26
N LYS A 299 0.06 15.35 -6.43
CA LYS A 299 -0.34 16.63 -5.79
C LYS A 299 -0.99 16.47 -4.43
N TYR A 300 -1.59 15.30 -4.19
CA TYR A 300 -2.35 15.02 -2.98
C TYR A 300 -1.83 13.78 -2.27
N PHE A 301 -1.91 13.82 -0.96
CA PHE A 301 -1.49 12.76 -0.07
C PHE A 301 -2.63 12.44 0.90
N TYR A 302 -2.92 11.17 1.09
CA TYR A 302 -4.01 10.70 1.93
C TYR A 302 -3.45 9.77 2.99
N VAL A 303 -4.00 9.83 4.21
CA VAL A 303 -3.61 8.94 5.31
C VAL A 303 -4.83 8.53 6.11
N THR A 304 -4.91 7.27 6.51
CA THR A 304 -5.94 6.80 7.44
C THR A 304 -5.46 6.85 8.88
N ASN A 305 -6.35 7.26 9.79
CA ASN A 305 -6.16 7.16 11.23
C ASN A 305 -7.26 6.25 11.80
N ARG A 306 -6.86 5.15 12.43
CA ARG A 306 -7.75 4.14 12.99
C ARG A 306 -8.14 4.49 14.42
N GLY A 307 -8.51 3.49 15.21
CA GLY A 307 -8.99 3.69 16.57
C GLY A 307 -10.28 4.51 16.60
N GLN A 308 -10.47 5.30 17.65
CA GLN A 308 -11.65 6.12 17.85
C GLN A 308 -11.75 7.29 16.86
N ALA A 309 -10.66 7.67 16.20
CA ALA A 309 -10.68 8.73 15.18
C ALA A 309 -11.43 8.27 13.90
N SER A 310 -11.16 7.05 13.42
CA SER A 310 -11.81 6.43 12.25
C SER A 310 -12.03 7.41 11.08
N GLU A 311 -10.92 7.99 10.61
CA GLU A 311 -10.90 9.04 9.60
C GLU A 311 -9.85 8.81 8.51
N ILE A 312 -10.06 9.43 7.36
CA ILE A 312 -9.07 9.63 6.30
C ILE A 312 -8.81 11.13 6.18
N LEU A 313 -7.53 11.50 6.20
CA LEU A 313 -7.05 12.87 6.07
C LEU A 313 -6.45 13.09 4.70
N LEU A 314 -6.69 14.26 4.13
CA LEU A 314 -6.17 14.74 2.86
C LEU A 314 -5.22 15.90 3.10
N PHE A 315 -4.07 15.84 2.44
CA PHE A 315 -3.08 16.89 2.37
C PHE A 315 -2.78 17.28 0.92
N SER A 316 -2.54 18.57 0.68
CA SER A 316 -1.85 19.03 -0.52
C SER A 316 -0.35 18.97 -0.30
N ILE A 317 0.42 18.65 -1.34
CA ILE A 317 1.88 18.59 -1.30
C ILE A 317 2.46 19.85 -1.92
N ASP A 318 3.33 20.55 -1.20
CA ASP A 318 4.17 21.60 -1.80
C ASP A 318 5.18 20.95 -2.75
N LYS A 319 5.14 21.32 -4.03
CA LYS A 319 5.96 20.66 -5.06
C LYS A 319 7.46 20.89 -4.87
N ALA A 320 7.87 22.00 -4.23
CA ALA A 320 9.28 22.35 -4.08
C ALA A 320 9.88 21.76 -2.81
N SER A 321 9.17 21.85 -1.68
CA SER A 321 9.64 21.36 -0.39
C SER A 321 9.21 19.94 -0.06
N GLY A 322 8.16 19.41 -0.71
CA GLY A 322 7.53 18.13 -0.36
C GLY A 322 6.70 18.20 0.92
N GLU A 323 6.55 19.38 1.54
CA GLU A 323 5.79 19.50 2.77
C GLU A 323 4.29 19.34 2.53
N LEU A 324 3.62 18.81 3.54
CA LEU A 324 2.19 18.57 3.50
C LEU A 324 1.44 19.70 4.20
N LYS A 325 0.32 20.10 3.61
CA LYS A 325 -0.66 21.01 4.22
C LYS A 325 -2.02 20.34 4.25
N GLU A 326 -2.63 20.26 5.43
CA GLU A 326 -3.95 19.64 5.60
C GLU A 326 -5.00 20.42 4.81
N VAL A 327 -5.88 19.67 4.12
CA VAL A 327 -6.97 20.23 3.29
C VAL A 327 -8.33 19.75 3.80
N GLN A 328 -8.43 18.49 4.22
CA GLN A 328 -9.69 17.90 4.65
C GLN A 328 -9.46 16.73 5.61
N ARG A 329 -10.39 16.56 6.54
CA ARG A 329 -10.63 15.33 7.29
C ARG A 329 -12.01 14.79 6.94
N ARG A 330 -12.13 13.47 6.86
CA ARG A 330 -13.40 12.81 6.53
C ARG A 330 -13.53 11.51 7.33
N SER A 331 -14.70 11.27 7.91
CA SER A 331 -15.02 9.96 8.49
C SER A 331 -14.92 8.87 7.42
N VAL A 332 -14.35 7.72 7.76
CA VAL A 332 -14.33 6.55 6.86
C VAL A 332 -15.67 5.80 6.83
N GLU A 333 -16.65 6.25 7.63
CA GLU A 333 -17.98 5.65 7.78
C GLU A 333 -17.96 4.16 8.16
N GLY A 334 -16.91 3.76 8.90
CA GLY A 334 -16.64 2.41 9.37
C GLY A 334 -15.58 2.42 10.47
N VAL A 335 -15.04 1.24 10.79
CA VAL A 335 -14.07 1.06 11.88
C VAL A 335 -12.82 0.33 11.36
N GLU A 336 -11.66 0.75 11.86
CA GLU A 336 -10.35 0.21 11.50
C GLU A 336 -10.06 0.31 9.98
N PRO A 337 -9.96 1.53 9.41
CA PRO A 337 -9.56 1.75 8.02
C PRO A 337 -8.10 1.31 7.80
N ARG A 338 -7.91 0.02 7.50
CA ARG A 338 -6.60 -0.65 7.42
C ARG A 338 -5.85 -0.26 6.15
N GLU A 339 -6.57 -0.13 5.04
CA GLU A 339 -6.06 0.29 3.74
C GLU A 339 -7.10 1.10 2.96
N PHE A 340 -6.65 1.78 1.91
CA PHE A 340 -7.50 2.39 0.90
C PHE A 340 -6.77 2.46 -0.44
N THR A 341 -7.51 2.64 -1.53
CA THR A 341 -6.92 2.85 -2.86
C THR A 341 -7.68 3.92 -3.63
N ILE A 342 -6.99 4.59 -4.54
CA ILE A 342 -7.59 5.54 -5.48
C ILE A 342 -7.80 4.79 -6.79
N ASP A 343 -9.01 4.86 -7.32
CA ASP A 343 -9.32 4.19 -8.58
C ASP A 343 -8.46 4.74 -9.74
N PRO A 344 -8.25 3.97 -10.83
CA PRO A 344 -7.35 4.40 -11.90
C PRO A 344 -7.81 5.67 -12.62
N SER A 345 -9.11 6.03 -12.59
CA SER A 345 -9.58 7.32 -13.10
C SER A 345 -9.30 8.51 -12.16
N GLY A 346 -8.99 8.23 -10.89
CA GLY A 346 -8.77 9.21 -9.85
C GLY A 346 -10.04 9.82 -9.26
N LYS A 347 -11.23 9.34 -9.64
CA LYS A 347 -12.53 9.89 -9.25
C LYS A 347 -13.14 9.25 -8.01
N PHE A 348 -12.57 8.15 -7.53
CA PHE A 348 -13.06 7.42 -6.37
C PHE A 348 -11.92 7.01 -5.44
N VAL A 349 -12.24 6.94 -4.15
CA VAL A 349 -11.40 6.30 -3.13
C VAL A 349 -12.21 5.17 -2.50
N LEU A 350 -11.59 4.00 -2.42
CA LEU A 350 -12.15 2.80 -1.81
C LEU A 350 -11.43 2.58 -0.48
N ILE A 351 -12.16 2.59 0.64
CA ILE A 351 -11.59 2.50 1.99
C ILE A 351 -11.98 1.15 2.61
N ALA A 352 -11.00 0.31 2.90
CA ALA A 352 -11.19 -1.00 3.52
C ALA A 352 -11.28 -0.85 5.05
N ASN A 353 -12.51 -0.87 5.57
CA ASN A 353 -12.78 -0.76 7.00
C ASN A 353 -12.90 -2.16 7.62
N GLN A 354 -11.76 -2.69 8.06
CA GLN A 354 -11.59 -4.07 8.50
C GLN A 354 -12.62 -4.50 9.55
N LYS A 355 -12.73 -3.78 10.68
CA LYS A 355 -13.57 -4.19 11.82
C LYS A 355 -15.06 -3.96 11.61
N SER A 356 -15.43 -3.19 10.58
CA SER A 356 -16.84 -3.02 10.18
C SER A 356 -17.24 -3.90 9.00
N ASN A 357 -16.36 -4.78 8.51
CA ASN A 357 -16.65 -5.71 7.42
C ASN A 357 -17.24 -5.03 6.18
N GLN A 358 -16.60 -3.94 5.73
CA GLN A 358 -17.05 -3.22 4.54
C GLN A 358 -15.91 -2.47 3.84
N ILE A 359 -16.10 -2.27 2.54
CA ILE A 359 -15.39 -1.25 1.75
C ILE A 359 -16.34 -0.08 1.51
N VAL A 360 -15.92 1.13 1.90
CA VAL A 360 -16.68 2.36 1.61
C VAL A 360 -16.06 3.05 0.40
N VAL A 361 -16.87 3.24 -0.65
CA VAL A 361 -16.46 3.94 -1.87
C VAL A 361 -16.96 5.38 -1.82
N VAL A 362 -16.05 6.34 -1.95
CA VAL A 362 -16.36 7.77 -1.90
C VAL A 362 -15.89 8.46 -3.18
N LYS A 363 -16.62 9.51 -3.60
CA LYS A 363 -16.16 10.37 -4.69
C LYS A 363 -14.89 11.11 -4.29
N ARG A 364 -14.01 11.31 -5.26
CA ARG A 364 -12.84 12.17 -5.19
C ARG A 364 -12.91 13.19 -6.32
N ASP A 365 -12.72 14.45 -5.99
CA ASP A 365 -12.47 15.48 -7.00
C ASP A 365 -10.98 15.44 -7.40
N PRO A 366 -10.63 15.07 -8.65
CA PRO A 366 -9.22 15.01 -9.05
C PRO A 366 -8.51 16.37 -9.04
N ALA A 367 -9.26 17.47 -9.19
CA ALA A 367 -8.70 18.81 -9.24
C ALA A 367 -8.31 19.30 -7.84
N THR A 368 -9.14 19.04 -6.82
CA THR A 368 -8.95 19.53 -5.44
C THR A 368 -8.48 18.47 -4.45
N GLY A 369 -8.50 17.19 -4.85
CA GLY A 369 -8.23 16.04 -4.00
C GLY A 369 -9.34 15.71 -3.00
N LYS A 370 -10.34 16.58 -2.83
CA LYS A 370 -11.35 16.43 -1.78
C LYS A 370 -12.18 15.17 -1.97
N LEU A 371 -12.49 14.53 -0.85
CA LEU A 371 -13.37 13.38 -0.75
C LEU A 371 -14.81 13.86 -0.47
N GLY A 372 -15.72 13.48 -1.35
CA GLY A 372 -17.13 13.86 -1.33
C GLY A 372 -18.03 12.71 -0.89
N ASP A 373 -19.22 12.64 -1.48
CA ASP A 373 -20.27 11.69 -1.10
C ASP A 373 -19.82 10.24 -1.22
N THR A 374 -20.32 9.42 -0.29
CA THR A 374 -20.28 7.96 -0.38
C THR A 374 -21.21 7.48 -1.50
N VAL A 375 -20.67 6.69 -2.42
CA VAL A 375 -21.41 6.12 -3.56
C VAL A 375 -21.77 4.65 -3.34
N GLN A 376 -21.04 3.96 -2.47
CA GLN A 376 -21.33 2.58 -2.10
C GLN A 376 -20.75 2.26 -0.71
N LYS A 377 -21.50 1.47 0.06
CA LYS A 377 -20.96 0.66 1.17
C LYS A 377 -21.09 -0.78 0.73
N PHE A 378 -19.96 -1.47 0.60
CA PHE A 378 -19.88 -2.81 0.07
C PHE A 378 -19.50 -3.77 1.19
N ASP A 379 -20.40 -4.69 1.53
CA ASP A 379 -20.16 -5.67 2.59
C ASP A 379 -19.13 -6.71 2.15
N ILE A 380 -18.07 -6.86 2.94
CA ILE A 380 -17.04 -7.88 2.77
C ILE A 380 -16.36 -8.10 4.10
N ASP A 381 -16.13 -9.34 4.49
CA ASP A 381 -15.57 -9.66 5.79
C ASP A 381 -14.09 -9.30 5.88
N SER A 382 -13.75 -8.53 6.93
CA SER A 382 -12.38 -8.17 7.33
C SER A 382 -11.42 -7.76 6.19
N PRO A 383 -11.79 -6.80 5.31
CA PRO A 383 -10.92 -6.35 4.21
C PRO A 383 -9.70 -5.62 4.76
N SER A 384 -8.52 -5.94 4.21
CA SER A 384 -7.22 -5.45 4.71
C SER A 384 -6.30 -4.90 3.63
N ASP A 385 -6.54 -5.20 2.35
CA ASP A 385 -5.89 -4.54 1.21
C ASP A 385 -6.82 -4.44 0.01
N VAL A 386 -6.63 -3.43 -0.84
CA VAL A 386 -7.42 -3.14 -2.04
C VAL A 386 -6.52 -2.68 -3.18
N LYS A 387 -6.48 -3.44 -4.29
CA LYS A 387 -5.59 -3.19 -5.43
C LYS A 387 -6.32 -3.32 -6.76
N PHE A 388 -5.98 -2.46 -7.72
CA PHE A 388 -6.53 -2.54 -9.08
C PHE A 388 -5.58 -3.26 -10.04
N LEU A 389 -6.13 -4.14 -10.86
CA LEU A 389 -5.50 -4.62 -12.09
C LEU A 389 -5.91 -3.71 -13.26
N ARG A 390 -4.97 -3.42 -14.15
CA ARG A 390 -5.10 -2.42 -15.23
C ARG A 390 -4.81 -2.98 -16.60
#